data_AF-A0A1Y2I0E9-F1
#
_entry.id   AF-A0A1Y2I0E9-F1
#
_cell.length_a   1.000
_cell.length_b   1.000
_cell.length_c   1.000
_cell.angle_alpha   90.00
_cell.angle_beta   90.00
_cell.angle_gamma   90.00
#
_symmetry.space_group_name_H-M   'P 1'
#
loop_
_entity.id
_entity.type
_entity.pdbx_description
1 polymer ?
#
loop_
_entity_poly.entity_id
_entity_poly.type
_entity_poly.pdbx_seq_one_letter_code
_entity_poly.pdbx_strand_id
1 'polypeptide(L)'
;MPAPQRAASPPAAVATGGKPSVTPSAKPASRSDYYVALNIPKCADPQEVRTAFRRLVLRHHPDRTKEPGAVETYKIICEAFDVLHNPETRAIYDLFGHDGLEHGIPEQSNKPGYPGYKYHGDPNRTFHEFFGGDNVFFEVFKGHLYDPATGNQRVGYGSLRPEQVKQPTIEQTLDVTLEEVYMGVTKKVPWTRMVMESGQASDKRVRKSELLSVVIPAGTRSGTKLVFPEQGDQAPNTVPSDLVFVVNVLPHKTYSRDAKNNLVYTYKLPLKDALAGTTIRLKALDGRDLTVPVFEVVNPFYVKCVEGEGMPNVRTPEDIANGIAPTKANLLIRFQVDFPTYLGPKQKKTIHEALSEGSDPSPSAK
;
A
#
# COMPACT_ATOMS: atom_id res chain seq x y z
N MET A 1 -62.40 16.35 18.06
CA MET A 1 -63.55 15.43 18.21
C MET A 1 -63.87 14.87 16.83
N PRO A 2 -64.01 13.55 16.60
CA PRO A 2 -63.74 12.41 17.47
C PRO A 2 -62.88 11.31 16.83
N ALA A 3 -62.29 10.46 17.67
CA ALA A 3 -61.85 9.11 17.31
C ALA A 3 -63.06 8.22 17.02
N PRO A 4 -62.89 7.13 16.26
CA PRO A 4 -63.17 5.80 16.81
C PRO A 4 -62.26 4.72 16.19
N GLN A 5 -62.09 3.50 16.68
CA GLN A 5 -62.53 2.80 17.89
C GLN A 5 -61.67 1.55 18.04
N ARG A 6 -61.48 1.16 19.29
CA ARG A 6 -60.89 -0.08 19.79
C ARG A 6 -61.96 -1.18 19.77
N ALA A 7 -61.61 -2.39 19.32
CA ALA A 7 -62.36 -3.63 19.59
C ALA A 7 -61.33 -4.78 19.68
N ALA A 8 -61.02 -5.30 20.86
CA ALA A 8 -61.75 -6.33 21.62
C ALA A 8 -61.28 -7.76 21.27
N SER A 9 -60.50 -8.36 22.18
CA SER A 9 -60.42 -9.82 22.43
C SER A 9 -61.80 -10.35 22.90
N PRO A 10 -62.10 -11.66 23.08
CA PRO A 10 -61.27 -12.88 23.32
C PRO A 10 -61.86 -14.13 22.56
N PRO A 11 -61.76 -15.44 22.93
CA PRO A 11 -61.12 -16.09 24.08
C PRO A 11 -60.30 -17.38 23.83
N ALA A 12 -59.70 -17.83 24.92
CA ALA A 12 -58.99 -19.10 25.10
C ALA A 12 -59.92 -20.33 25.05
N ALA A 13 -59.40 -21.43 24.51
CA ALA A 13 -59.84 -22.81 24.75
C ALA A 13 -58.58 -23.70 24.77
N VAL A 14 -58.12 -24.11 25.95
CA VAL A 14 -58.29 -25.46 26.57
C VAL A 14 -57.58 -26.58 25.80
N ALA A 15 -56.71 -27.25 26.57
CA ALA A 15 -55.78 -28.29 26.19
C ALA A 15 -56.42 -29.68 26.02
N THR A 16 -55.92 -30.44 25.05
CA THR A 16 -55.79 -31.91 25.01
C THR A 16 -54.66 -32.19 24.01
N GLY A 17 -53.51 -32.77 24.35
CA GLY A 17 -53.37 -34.15 24.78
C GLY A 17 -52.87 -34.98 23.58
N GLY A 18 -51.59 -35.33 23.55
CA GLY A 18 -51.03 -36.22 22.52
C GLY A 18 -49.54 -36.04 22.27
N LYS A 19 -48.69 -36.59 23.15
CA LYS A 19 -47.28 -36.87 22.82
C LYS A 19 -47.25 -38.08 21.87
N PRO A 20 -46.60 -38.03 20.70
CA PRO A 20 -46.02 -39.23 20.12
C PRO A 20 -44.64 -39.43 20.75
N SER A 21 -44.59 -40.38 21.67
CA SER A 21 -43.37 -41.06 22.09
C SER A 21 -42.71 -41.70 20.88
N VAL A 22 -41.63 -41.11 20.38
CA VAL A 22 -40.68 -41.84 19.53
C VAL A 22 -39.57 -42.34 20.43
N THR A 23 -39.68 -43.61 20.77
CA THR A 23 -38.65 -44.44 21.35
C THR A 23 -37.35 -44.27 20.55
N PRO A 24 -36.19 -43.98 21.18
CA PRO A 24 -34.93 -44.13 20.48
C PRO A 24 -34.69 -45.63 20.31
N SER A 25 -34.84 -46.11 19.08
CA SER A 25 -34.41 -47.44 18.67
C SER A 25 -32.91 -47.55 18.91
N ALA A 26 -32.51 -48.24 19.98
CA ALA A 26 -31.15 -48.65 20.20
C ALA A 26 -30.72 -49.67 19.12
N LYS A 27 -29.67 -49.33 18.37
CA LYS A 27 -28.84 -50.23 17.57
C LYS A 27 -27.37 -49.76 17.65
N PRO A 28 -26.40 -50.67 17.46
CA PRO A 28 -25.30 -50.93 18.39
C PRO A 28 -24.06 -50.05 18.16
N ALA A 29 -23.15 -50.06 19.14
CA ALA A 29 -21.90 -49.31 19.18
C ALA A 29 -21.03 -49.45 17.92
N SER A 30 -20.90 -48.37 17.14
CA SER A 30 -19.88 -48.21 16.09
C SER A 30 -19.68 -46.73 15.77
N ARG A 31 -18.41 -46.31 15.65
CA ARG A 31 -17.90 -44.97 15.25
C ARG A 31 -18.64 -43.74 15.85
N SER A 32 -18.02 -43.12 16.85
CA SER A 32 -18.50 -41.89 17.50
C SER A 32 -18.96 -40.82 16.51
N ASP A 33 -20.11 -40.21 16.77
CA ASP A 33 -20.63 -39.07 16.00
C ASP A 33 -19.59 -37.94 15.93
N TYR A 34 -19.31 -37.41 14.73
CA TYR A 34 -18.30 -36.37 14.54
C TYR A 34 -18.62 -35.08 15.31
N TYR A 35 -19.90 -34.76 15.45
CA TYR A 35 -20.37 -33.65 16.29
C TYR A 35 -20.04 -33.86 17.78
N VAL A 36 -20.18 -35.10 18.26
CA VAL A 36 -19.83 -35.47 19.64
C VAL A 36 -18.32 -35.47 19.82
N ALA A 37 -17.55 -35.94 18.83
CA ALA A 37 -16.09 -35.92 18.85
C ALA A 37 -15.52 -34.50 18.93
N LEU A 38 -16.13 -33.54 18.22
CA LEU A 38 -15.77 -32.12 18.29
C LEU A 38 -16.43 -31.36 19.45
N ASN A 39 -17.32 -32.00 20.20
CA ASN A 39 -18.10 -31.41 21.29
C ASN A 39 -18.87 -30.13 20.86
N ILE A 40 -19.60 -30.25 19.75
CA ILE A 40 -20.41 -29.19 19.13
C ILE A 40 -21.85 -29.69 18.83
N PRO A 41 -22.85 -28.81 18.78
CA PRO A 41 -24.20 -29.20 18.37
C PRO A 41 -24.28 -29.48 16.86
N LYS A 42 -25.27 -30.27 16.42
CA LYS A 42 -25.47 -30.60 14.99
C LYS A 42 -25.77 -29.37 14.12
N CYS A 43 -26.36 -28.33 14.71
CA CYS A 43 -26.63 -27.04 14.07
C CYS A 43 -25.46 -26.06 14.11
N ALA A 44 -24.25 -26.49 14.50
CA ALA A 44 -23.10 -25.61 14.67
C ALA A 44 -22.72 -24.88 13.38
N ASP A 45 -22.43 -23.59 13.50
CA ASP A 45 -21.92 -22.78 12.39
C ASP A 45 -20.52 -23.26 11.96
N PRO A 46 -20.11 -23.13 10.67
CA PRO A 46 -18.76 -23.50 10.25
C PRO A 46 -17.65 -22.83 11.07
N GLN A 47 -17.87 -21.64 11.63
CA GLN A 47 -16.90 -21.02 12.55
C GLN A 47 -16.76 -21.77 13.87
N GLU A 48 -17.86 -22.30 14.42
CA GLU A 48 -17.85 -23.10 15.66
C GLU A 48 -17.11 -24.42 15.47
N VAL A 49 -17.28 -25.07 14.31
CA VAL A 49 -16.53 -26.29 13.94
C VAL A 49 -15.02 -26.03 13.96
N ARG A 50 -14.58 -24.91 13.35
CA ARG A 50 -13.16 -24.51 13.32
C ARG A 50 -12.61 -24.17 14.71
N THR A 51 -13.39 -23.48 15.54
CA THR A 51 -12.99 -23.11 16.90
C THR A 51 -12.87 -24.36 17.79
N ALA A 52 -13.83 -25.27 17.68
CA ALA A 52 -13.82 -26.53 18.41
C ALA A 52 -12.63 -27.41 18.04
N PHE A 53 -12.37 -27.57 16.73
CA PHE A 53 -11.21 -28.28 16.21
C PHE A 53 -9.90 -27.70 16.75
N ARG A 54 -9.69 -26.38 16.61
CA ARG A 54 -8.49 -25.71 17.12
C ARG A 54 -8.25 -25.98 18.61
N ARG A 55 -9.29 -25.92 19.44
CA ARG A 55 -9.19 -26.18 20.89
C ARG A 55 -8.82 -27.62 21.19
N LEU A 56 -9.43 -28.58 20.50
CA LEU A 56 -9.26 -30.01 20.77
C LEU A 56 -7.93 -30.55 20.24
N VAL A 57 -7.53 -30.16 19.04
CA VAL A 57 -6.22 -30.50 18.46
C VAL A 57 -5.09 -30.03 19.36
N LEU A 58 -5.13 -28.78 19.84
CA LEU A 58 -4.11 -28.25 20.75
C LEU A 58 -4.10 -28.95 22.12
N ARG A 59 -5.21 -29.56 22.53
CA ARG A 59 -5.32 -30.29 23.79
C ARG A 59 -4.84 -31.74 23.67
N HIS A 60 -5.13 -32.40 22.55
CA HIS A 60 -4.88 -33.83 22.32
C HIS A 60 -3.70 -34.11 21.38
N HIS A 61 -2.90 -33.10 21.02
CA HIS A 61 -1.74 -33.29 20.17
C HIS A 61 -0.74 -34.29 20.80
N PRO A 62 -0.15 -35.20 19.99
CA PRO A 62 0.77 -36.24 20.48
C PRO A 62 1.97 -35.70 21.28
N ASP A 63 2.43 -34.48 20.98
CA ASP A 63 3.56 -33.88 21.71
C ASP A 63 3.18 -33.36 23.11
N ARG A 64 1.90 -33.03 23.34
CA ARG A 64 1.42 -32.44 24.60
C ARG A 64 0.89 -33.51 25.56
N THR A 65 0.16 -34.49 25.05
CA THR A 65 -0.52 -35.50 25.87
C THR A 65 -0.03 -36.88 25.50
N LYS A 66 0.72 -37.50 26.42
CA LYS A 66 1.29 -38.85 26.27
C LYS A 66 0.42 -39.93 26.94
N GLU A 67 -0.89 -39.68 27.04
CA GLU A 67 -1.83 -40.65 27.61
C GLU A 67 -2.14 -41.76 26.59
N PRO A 68 -2.30 -43.02 27.03
CA PRO A 68 -2.73 -44.11 26.15
C PRO A 68 -4.15 -43.82 25.65
N GLY A 69 -4.29 -43.54 24.34
CA GLY A 69 -5.55 -43.16 23.68
C GLY A 69 -5.60 -41.72 23.14
N ALA A 70 -4.62 -40.87 23.46
CA ALA A 70 -4.54 -39.51 22.92
C ALA A 70 -4.35 -39.49 21.39
N VAL A 71 -3.60 -40.46 20.85
CA VAL A 71 -3.36 -40.59 19.40
C VAL A 71 -4.63 -40.97 18.64
N GLU A 72 -5.45 -41.85 19.21
CA GLU A 72 -6.72 -42.29 18.61
C GLU A 72 -7.75 -41.17 18.64
N THR A 73 -7.87 -40.46 19.76
CA THR A 73 -8.73 -39.28 19.88
C THR A 73 -8.30 -38.15 18.94
N TYR A 74 -6.99 -37.90 18.81
CA TYR A 74 -6.44 -36.96 17.85
C TYR A 74 -6.81 -37.30 16.40
N LYS A 75 -6.69 -38.58 16.02
CA LYS A 75 -7.08 -39.06 14.69
C LYS A 75 -8.57 -38.82 14.41
N ILE A 76 -9.43 -39.13 15.37
CA ILE A 76 -10.88 -38.92 15.26
C ILE A 76 -11.21 -37.43 15.14
N ILE A 77 -10.51 -36.55 15.87
CA ILE A 77 -10.69 -35.09 15.80
C ILE A 77 -10.32 -34.55 14.41
N CYS A 78 -9.23 -35.02 13.80
CA CYS A 78 -8.85 -34.62 12.44
C CYS A 78 -9.81 -35.16 11.38
N GLU A 79 -10.24 -36.42 11.48
CA GLU A 79 -11.25 -37.02 10.59
C GLU A 79 -12.58 -36.27 10.68
N ALA A 80 -13.03 -35.95 11.90
CA ALA A 80 -14.25 -35.19 12.14
C ALA A 80 -14.21 -33.79 11.53
N PHE A 81 -13.06 -33.11 11.62
CA PHE A 81 -12.91 -31.78 11.05
C PHE A 81 -12.89 -31.81 9.53
N ASP A 82 -12.17 -32.73 8.90
CA ASP A 82 -12.10 -32.81 7.43
C ASP A 82 -13.50 -33.04 6.81
N VAL A 83 -14.31 -33.89 7.46
CA VAL A 83 -15.71 -34.14 7.05
C VAL A 83 -16.62 -32.94 7.28
N LEU A 84 -16.56 -32.31 8.46
CA LEU A 84 -17.49 -31.24 8.85
C LEU A 84 -17.09 -29.85 8.33
N HIS A 85 -15.84 -29.68 7.91
CA HIS A 85 -15.34 -28.41 7.37
C HIS A 85 -15.79 -28.17 5.94
N ASN A 86 -15.77 -29.21 5.10
CA ASN A 86 -16.24 -29.10 3.72
C ASN A 86 -17.79 -29.21 3.68
N PRO A 87 -18.48 -28.22 3.07
CA PRO A 87 -19.94 -28.19 3.03
C PRO A 87 -20.55 -29.43 2.33
N GLU A 88 -19.87 -30.01 1.35
CA GLU A 88 -20.37 -31.14 0.58
C GLU A 88 -20.34 -32.44 1.42
N THR A 89 -19.20 -32.73 2.04
CA THR A 89 -19.03 -33.93 2.90
C THR A 89 -19.86 -33.82 4.17
N ARG A 90 -20.04 -32.60 4.71
CA ARG A 90 -20.93 -32.34 5.83
C ARG A 90 -22.38 -32.65 5.48
N ALA A 91 -22.85 -32.21 4.31
CA ALA A 91 -24.22 -32.49 3.86
C ALA A 91 -24.47 -34.00 3.68
N ILE A 92 -23.49 -34.74 3.13
CA ILE A 92 -23.56 -36.20 3.00
C ILE A 92 -23.62 -36.87 4.38
N TYR A 93 -22.76 -36.44 5.31
CA TYR A 93 -22.74 -36.96 6.67
C TYR A 93 -24.04 -36.67 7.43
N ASP A 94 -24.61 -35.47 7.28
CA ASP A 94 -25.85 -35.09 7.95
C ASP A 94 -27.06 -35.88 7.44
N LEU A 95 -27.05 -36.29 6.17
CA LEU A 95 -28.17 -36.99 5.52
C LEU A 95 -28.06 -38.52 5.63
N PHE A 96 -26.85 -39.06 5.53
CA PHE A 96 -26.60 -40.51 5.41
C PHE A 96 -25.65 -41.07 6.47
N GLY A 97 -25.15 -40.23 7.39
CA GLY A 97 -24.21 -40.64 8.43
C GLY A 97 -22.88 -41.14 7.86
N HIS A 98 -22.21 -42.00 8.63
CA HIS A 98 -20.93 -42.61 8.23
C HIS A 98 -21.07 -43.51 7.00
N ASP A 99 -22.22 -44.17 6.81
CA ASP A 99 -22.45 -45.10 5.70
C ASP A 99 -22.41 -44.39 4.34
N GLY A 100 -22.93 -43.15 4.27
CA GLY A 100 -22.91 -42.34 3.05
C GLY A 100 -21.53 -41.77 2.70
N LEU A 101 -20.67 -41.57 3.70
CA LEU A 101 -19.28 -41.20 3.46
C LEU A 101 -18.50 -42.39 2.91
N GLU A 102 -18.69 -43.60 3.43
CA GLU A 102 -17.90 -44.77 3.02
C GLU A 102 -18.30 -45.33 1.65
N HIS A 103 -19.61 -45.43 1.38
CA HIS A 103 -20.12 -46.08 0.17
C HIS A 103 -20.46 -45.10 -0.96
N GLY A 104 -20.47 -43.80 -0.67
CA GLY A 104 -20.89 -42.77 -1.61
C GLY A 104 -22.39 -42.83 -1.92
N ILE A 105 -22.86 -41.89 -2.74
CA ILE A 105 -24.26 -41.84 -3.20
C ILE A 105 -24.27 -42.29 -4.67
N PRO A 106 -24.94 -43.40 -5.01
CA PRO A 106 -25.01 -43.88 -6.38
C PRO A 106 -25.73 -42.86 -7.28
N GLU A 107 -25.23 -42.72 -8.50
CA GLU A 107 -25.80 -41.83 -9.50
C GLU A 107 -27.24 -42.28 -9.83
N GLN A 108 -28.20 -41.37 -9.61
CA GLN A 108 -29.59 -41.56 -10.04
C GLN A 108 -29.84 -40.74 -11.30
N SER A 109 -30.81 -41.16 -12.10
CA SER A 109 -31.10 -40.70 -13.47
C SER A 109 -31.27 -39.19 -13.71
N ASN A 110 -31.22 -38.35 -12.67
CA ASN A 110 -31.26 -36.88 -12.75
C ASN A 110 -30.39 -36.15 -11.69
N LYS A 111 -29.47 -36.84 -10.98
CA LYS A 111 -28.55 -36.21 -10.02
C LYS A 111 -27.16 -36.86 -10.10
N PRO A 112 -26.07 -36.08 -10.22
CA PRO A 112 -24.72 -36.64 -10.22
C PRO A 112 -24.46 -37.40 -8.91
N GLY A 113 -23.91 -38.61 -9.02
CA GLY A 113 -23.50 -39.42 -7.88
C GLY A 113 -22.30 -38.81 -7.19
N TYR A 114 -22.18 -39.03 -5.87
CA TYR A 114 -21.05 -38.56 -5.08
C TYR A 114 -20.15 -39.76 -4.73
N PRO A 115 -18.85 -39.72 -5.05
CA PRO A 115 -17.93 -40.78 -4.68
C PRO A 115 -17.80 -40.86 -3.15
N GLY A 116 -17.56 -42.06 -2.62
CA GLY A 116 -17.30 -42.25 -1.20
C GLY A 116 -16.10 -41.41 -0.73
N TYR A 117 -16.29 -40.64 0.33
CA TYR A 117 -15.24 -39.91 1.01
C TYR A 117 -14.43 -40.86 1.89
N LYS A 118 -13.13 -40.95 1.61
CA LYS A 118 -12.15 -41.66 2.44
C LYS A 118 -11.16 -40.66 3.00
N TYR A 119 -11.12 -40.56 4.32
CA TYR A 119 -10.15 -39.75 5.03
C TYR A 119 -8.72 -40.12 4.57
N HIS A 120 -7.90 -39.10 4.29
CA HIS A 120 -6.55 -39.25 3.72
C HIS A 120 -5.56 -39.99 4.65
N GLY A 121 -5.98 -40.39 5.84
CA GLY A 121 -5.26 -41.31 6.72
C GLY A 121 -4.24 -40.66 7.64
N ASP A 122 -3.73 -39.48 7.27
CA ASP A 122 -2.67 -38.76 8.00
C ASP A 122 -3.18 -37.53 8.79
N PRO A 123 -3.35 -37.61 10.13
CA PRO A 123 -3.79 -36.48 10.98
C PRO A 123 -2.93 -35.23 10.89
N ASN A 124 -1.63 -35.40 10.62
CA ASN A 124 -0.71 -34.28 10.49
C ASN A 124 -0.97 -33.46 9.23
N ARG A 125 -1.47 -34.07 8.14
CA ARG A 125 -1.84 -33.33 6.93
C ARG A 125 -2.99 -32.35 7.20
N THR A 126 -4.05 -32.80 7.87
CA THR A 126 -5.18 -31.93 8.26
C THR A 126 -4.71 -30.81 9.19
N PHE A 127 -3.77 -31.12 10.08
CA PHE A 127 -3.14 -30.14 10.95
C PHE A 127 -2.37 -29.08 10.14
N HIS A 128 -1.46 -29.50 9.26
CA HIS A 128 -0.70 -28.61 8.38
C HIS A 128 -1.58 -27.75 7.49
N GLU A 129 -2.63 -28.32 6.92
CA GLU A 129 -3.58 -27.62 6.06
C GLU A 129 -4.37 -26.57 6.83
N PHE A 130 -4.78 -26.86 8.07
CA PHE A 130 -5.49 -25.91 8.91
C PHE A 130 -4.59 -24.80 9.49
N PHE A 131 -3.36 -25.14 9.89
CA PHE A 131 -2.46 -24.26 10.63
C PHE A 131 -1.35 -23.62 9.79
N GLY A 132 -1.13 -24.07 8.55
CA GLY A 132 -0.13 -23.50 7.64
C GLY A 132 1.33 -23.85 7.96
N GLY A 133 1.59 -24.83 8.84
CA GLY A 133 2.93 -25.28 9.22
C GLY A 133 2.99 -25.92 10.62
N ASP A 134 4.13 -26.54 10.96
CA ASP A 134 4.39 -27.15 12.29
C ASP A 134 4.64 -26.13 13.41
N ASN A 135 4.89 -24.87 13.06
CA ASN A 135 5.44 -23.86 13.96
C ASN A 135 4.41 -23.15 14.85
N VAL A 136 3.13 -23.50 14.77
CA VAL A 136 2.07 -22.90 15.61
C VAL A 136 2.28 -23.22 17.10
N PHE A 137 2.98 -24.31 17.39
CA PHE A 137 3.38 -24.66 18.75
C PHE A 137 4.35 -23.64 19.38
N PHE A 138 5.23 -23.00 18.62
CA PHE A 138 6.27 -22.15 19.20
C PHE A 138 5.72 -20.81 19.74
N GLU A 139 4.67 -20.27 19.13
CA GLU A 139 4.09 -18.97 19.47
C GLU A 139 2.96 -19.07 20.52
N VAL A 140 2.20 -20.17 20.51
CA VAL A 140 1.13 -20.44 21.49
C VAL A 140 1.70 -20.93 22.84
N PHE A 141 2.80 -21.70 22.84
CA PHE A 141 3.37 -22.30 24.07
C PHE A 141 4.31 -21.37 24.86
N LYS A 142 4.81 -20.27 24.28
CA LYS A 142 5.68 -19.31 24.99
C LYS A 142 4.96 -18.34 25.94
N GLY A 143 3.65 -18.51 26.16
CA GLY A 143 2.95 -17.85 27.27
C GLY A 143 2.44 -16.43 27.00
N HIS A 144 2.36 -15.97 25.76
CA HIS A 144 1.77 -14.65 25.44
C HIS A 144 0.24 -14.67 25.24
N LEU A 145 -0.41 -15.84 25.36
CA LEU A 145 -1.83 -16.01 25.00
C LEU A 145 -2.69 -16.71 26.06
N TYR A 146 -2.13 -17.03 27.24
CA TYR A 146 -2.87 -17.65 28.34
C TYR A 146 -2.61 -16.91 29.65
N ASP A 147 -3.58 -16.08 30.06
CA ASP A 147 -3.66 -15.55 31.42
C ASP A 147 -4.46 -16.55 32.29
N PRO A 148 -3.82 -17.28 33.21
CA PRO A 148 -4.49 -18.27 34.05
C PRO A 148 -5.48 -17.66 35.06
N ALA A 149 -5.52 -16.32 35.19
CA ALA A 149 -6.36 -15.65 36.18
C ALA A 149 -7.78 -15.30 35.70
N THR A 150 -8.00 -15.14 34.38
CA THR A 150 -9.25 -14.53 33.86
C THR A 150 -10.06 -15.39 32.89
N GLY A 151 -9.56 -16.55 32.46
CA GLY A 151 -10.32 -17.52 31.66
C GLY A 151 -10.84 -17.02 30.30
N ASN A 152 -10.49 -15.80 29.89
CA ASN A 152 -10.97 -15.16 28.67
C ASN A 152 -9.87 -15.15 27.60
N GLN A 153 -10.18 -15.76 26.45
CA GLN A 153 -9.35 -15.72 25.25
C GLN A 153 -9.32 -14.28 24.71
N ARG A 154 -8.19 -13.59 24.85
CA ARG A 154 -7.91 -12.33 24.13
C ARG A 154 -7.41 -12.62 22.71
N VAL A 155 -8.23 -13.25 21.85
CA VAL A 155 -7.89 -13.29 20.41
C VAL A 155 -9.18 -13.26 19.58
N GLY A 156 -9.43 -12.11 18.94
CA GLY A 156 -10.39 -12.02 17.84
C GLY A 156 -9.91 -12.83 16.63
N TYR A 157 -10.86 -13.34 15.85
CA TYR A 157 -10.74 -14.31 14.75
C TYR A 157 -9.75 -13.99 13.60
N GLY A 158 -8.85 -12.99 13.71
CA GLY A 158 -7.92 -12.56 12.65
C GLY A 158 -6.42 -12.66 12.95
N SER A 159 -5.98 -12.92 14.19
CA SER A 159 -4.57 -12.71 14.59
C SER A 159 -3.67 -13.94 14.59
N LEU A 160 -3.95 -14.95 13.75
CA LEU A 160 -3.09 -16.14 13.61
C LEU A 160 -2.36 -16.25 12.27
N ARG A 161 -2.45 -15.24 11.41
CA ARG A 161 -1.46 -15.13 10.33
C ARG A 161 -0.20 -14.56 10.97
N PRO A 162 0.98 -15.21 10.88
CA PRO A 162 2.21 -14.51 11.19
C PRO A 162 2.18 -13.23 10.37
N GLU A 163 2.17 -12.08 11.03
CA GLU A 163 2.24 -10.80 10.35
C GLU A 163 3.56 -10.84 9.59
N GLN A 164 3.49 -10.99 8.27
CA GLN A 164 4.69 -11.06 7.45
C GLN A 164 5.39 -9.73 7.62
N VAL A 165 6.49 -9.73 8.38
CA VAL A 165 7.23 -8.51 8.67
C VAL A 165 7.84 -8.03 7.36
N LYS A 166 7.46 -6.83 6.94
CA LYS A 166 8.01 -6.19 5.75
C LYS A 166 9.45 -5.76 6.01
N GLN A 167 10.33 -6.01 5.05
CA GLN A 167 11.72 -5.60 5.16
C GLN A 167 11.88 -4.07 5.11
N PRO A 168 12.94 -3.52 5.73
CA PRO A 168 13.17 -2.07 5.77
C PRO A 168 13.38 -1.51 4.37
N THR A 169 12.78 -0.35 4.09
CA THR A 169 12.85 0.37 2.81
C THR A 169 14.28 0.66 2.38
N ILE A 170 14.57 0.45 1.10
CA ILE A 170 15.85 0.79 0.48
C ILE A 170 15.71 2.15 -0.21
N GLU A 171 16.51 3.13 0.19
CA GLU A 171 16.53 4.45 -0.45
C GLU A 171 17.71 4.56 -1.43
N GLN A 172 17.43 5.01 -2.66
CA GLN A 172 18.43 5.28 -3.68
C GLN A 172 18.28 6.70 -4.21
N THR A 173 19.39 7.43 -4.34
CA THR A 173 19.37 8.77 -4.93
C THR A 173 19.36 8.71 -6.46
N LEU A 174 18.47 9.47 -7.08
CA LEU A 174 18.37 9.61 -8.53
C LEU A 174 18.69 11.04 -8.96
N ASP A 175 19.89 11.23 -9.50
CA ASP A 175 20.34 12.54 -9.97
C ASP A 175 19.65 12.92 -11.28
N VAL A 176 19.14 14.15 -11.33
CA VAL A 176 18.43 14.73 -12.47
C VAL A 176 18.87 16.17 -12.71
N THR A 177 18.88 16.61 -13.96
CA THR A 177 19.18 18.01 -14.28
C THR A 177 17.92 18.88 -14.20
N LEU A 178 18.10 20.20 -14.18
CA LEU A 178 16.99 21.14 -14.11
C LEU A 178 16.14 21.10 -15.39
N GLU A 179 16.76 20.87 -16.55
CA GLU A 179 16.10 20.71 -17.86
C GLU A 179 15.26 19.44 -17.91
N GLU A 180 15.79 18.31 -17.42
CA GLU A 180 15.06 17.05 -17.33
C GLU A 180 13.81 17.19 -16.46
N VAL A 181 13.92 17.90 -15.34
CA VAL A 181 12.78 18.20 -14.46
C VAL A 181 11.83 19.21 -15.09
N TYR A 182 12.32 20.13 -15.92
CA TYR A 182 11.49 21.12 -16.61
C TYR A 182 10.59 20.48 -17.67
N MET A 183 11.10 19.48 -18.40
CA MET A 183 10.33 18.75 -19.42
C MET A 183 9.58 17.54 -18.86
N GLY A 184 10.06 16.97 -17.76
CA GLY A 184 9.68 15.63 -17.31
C GLY A 184 10.43 14.56 -18.12
N VAL A 185 10.86 13.50 -17.45
CA VAL A 185 11.67 12.44 -18.08
C VAL A 185 11.35 11.09 -17.47
N THR A 186 11.46 10.03 -18.27
CA THR A 186 11.46 8.65 -17.77
C THR A 186 12.88 8.11 -17.80
N LYS A 187 13.48 7.89 -16.64
CA LYS A 187 14.83 7.31 -16.53
C LYS A 187 14.75 5.81 -16.36
N LYS A 188 15.52 5.07 -17.17
CA LYS A 188 15.70 3.63 -17.04
C LYS A 188 16.90 3.38 -16.14
N VAL A 189 16.65 2.93 -14.91
CA VAL A 189 17.67 2.72 -13.89
C VAL A 189 17.91 1.22 -13.72
N PRO A 190 19.13 0.71 -13.95
CA PRO A 190 19.44 -0.68 -13.66
C PRO A 190 19.42 -0.89 -12.15
N TRP A 191 18.65 -1.88 -11.72
CA TRP A 191 18.45 -2.25 -10.33
C TRP A 191 18.78 -3.72 -10.13
N THR A 192 19.35 -4.07 -8.99
CA THR A 192 19.63 -5.46 -8.63
C THR A 192 19.08 -5.73 -7.25
N ARG A 193 18.27 -6.78 -7.11
CA ARG A 193 17.70 -7.23 -5.84
C ARG A 193 17.93 -8.71 -5.61
N MET A 194 17.87 -9.14 -4.36
CA MET A 194 17.81 -10.53 -3.97
C MET A 194 16.36 -11.05 -4.08
N VAL A 195 16.16 -12.13 -4.81
CA VAL A 195 14.86 -12.82 -4.94
C VAL A 195 15.01 -14.28 -4.52
N MET A 196 13.98 -14.83 -3.90
CA MET A 196 13.90 -16.26 -3.58
C MET A 196 13.32 -17.01 -4.79
N GLU A 197 14.06 -17.96 -5.35
CA GLU A 197 13.56 -18.81 -6.43
C GLU A 197 12.99 -20.11 -5.82
N SER A 198 11.68 -20.34 -5.96
CA SER A 198 11.03 -21.54 -5.43
C SER A 198 11.27 -22.73 -6.36
N GLY A 199 12.48 -23.30 -6.30
CA GLY A 199 12.85 -24.54 -6.97
C GLY A 199 12.98 -25.70 -5.98
N GLN A 200 12.41 -26.86 -6.34
CA GLN A 200 12.38 -28.11 -5.58
C GLN A 200 13.68 -28.34 -4.75
N ALA A 201 13.53 -28.35 -3.42
CA ALA A 201 14.51 -28.79 -2.41
C ALA A 201 15.57 -27.82 -1.82
N SER A 202 15.66 -26.54 -2.20
CA SER A 202 16.38 -25.55 -1.34
C SER A 202 16.04 -24.10 -1.64
N ASP A 203 15.82 -23.31 -0.58
CA ASP A 203 15.60 -21.86 -0.62
C ASP A 203 16.89 -21.14 -1.06
N LYS A 204 17.11 -21.03 -2.38
CA LYS A 204 18.31 -20.40 -2.95
C LYS A 204 18.06 -18.92 -3.20
N ARG A 205 18.91 -18.07 -2.62
CA ARG A 205 18.93 -16.62 -2.89
C ARG A 205 19.63 -16.35 -4.21
N VAL A 206 18.93 -15.73 -5.15
CA VAL A 206 19.48 -15.36 -6.47
C VAL A 206 19.45 -13.85 -6.63
N ARG A 207 20.55 -13.27 -7.13
CA ARG A 207 20.58 -11.86 -7.54
C ARG A 207 19.86 -11.73 -8.88
N LYS A 208 18.78 -10.95 -8.91
CA LYS A 208 18.03 -10.62 -10.11
C LYS A 208 18.28 -9.17 -10.49
N SER A 209 18.76 -8.94 -11.71
CA SER A 209 18.94 -7.61 -12.27
C SER A 209 17.76 -7.26 -13.16
N GLU A 210 17.18 -6.07 -12.97
CA GLU A 210 16.03 -5.57 -13.71
C GLU A 210 16.26 -4.09 -14.08
N LEU A 211 15.65 -3.63 -15.16
CA LEU A 211 15.72 -2.24 -15.59
C LEU A 211 14.42 -1.53 -15.21
N LEU A 212 14.45 -0.72 -14.14
CA LEU A 212 13.28 -0.01 -13.65
C LEU A 212 13.06 1.29 -14.42
N SER A 213 11.83 1.53 -14.87
CA SER A 213 11.45 2.77 -15.55
C SER A 213 10.87 3.76 -14.54
N VAL A 214 11.68 4.73 -14.14
CA VAL A 214 11.31 5.76 -13.17
C VAL A 214 10.80 6.99 -13.90
N VAL A 215 9.48 7.23 -13.81
CA VAL A 215 8.84 8.42 -14.39
C VAL A 215 9.00 9.58 -13.42
N ILE A 216 9.64 10.66 -13.87
CA ILE A 216 9.82 11.90 -13.12
C ILE A 216 8.92 12.96 -13.76
N PRO A 217 7.80 13.34 -13.11
CA PRO A 217 6.90 14.37 -13.62
C PRO A 217 7.60 15.72 -13.80
N ALA A 218 7.15 16.50 -14.78
CA ALA A 218 7.60 17.87 -14.96
C ALA A 218 7.31 18.69 -13.69
N GLY A 219 8.29 19.50 -13.26
CA GLY A 219 8.16 20.34 -12.08
C GLY A 219 8.50 19.66 -10.75
N THR A 220 8.90 18.38 -10.76
CA THR A 220 9.30 17.64 -9.55
C THR A 220 10.37 18.41 -8.74
N ARG A 221 10.29 18.38 -7.40
CA ARG A 221 11.30 19.04 -6.54
C ARG A 221 12.38 18.06 -6.11
N SER A 222 13.57 18.59 -5.80
CA SER A 222 14.60 17.80 -5.11
C SER A 222 14.07 17.29 -3.77
N GLY A 223 14.43 16.07 -3.41
CA GLY A 223 13.92 15.36 -2.24
C GLY A 223 12.59 14.61 -2.46
N THR A 224 11.97 14.70 -3.62
CA THR A 224 10.74 13.94 -3.92
C THR A 224 11.03 12.45 -3.89
N LYS A 225 10.23 11.70 -3.13
CA LYS A 225 10.36 10.24 -2.98
C LYS A 225 9.42 9.53 -3.96
N LEU A 226 9.97 8.69 -4.83
CA LEU A 226 9.24 7.84 -5.77
C LEU A 226 9.29 6.40 -5.27
N VAL A 227 8.15 5.87 -4.84
CA VAL A 227 8.05 4.56 -4.17
C VAL A 227 7.74 3.46 -5.19
N PHE A 228 8.54 2.40 -5.16
CA PHE A 228 8.38 1.18 -5.93
C PHE A 228 8.09 0.03 -4.96
N PRO A 229 6.81 -0.30 -4.74
CA PRO A 229 6.43 -1.25 -3.71
C PRO A 229 6.97 -2.64 -4.00
N GLU A 230 7.54 -3.28 -2.98
CA GLU A 230 8.06 -4.66 -3.04
C GLU A 230 9.15 -4.88 -4.11
N GLN A 231 9.80 -3.81 -4.58
CA GLN A 231 10.90 -3.87 -5.55
C GLN A 231 12.30 -3.95 -4.92
N GLY A 232 12.40 -3.99 -3.60
CA GLY A 232 13.64 -4.16 -2.85
C GLY A 232 14.07 -5.62 -2.72
N ASP A 233 15.00 -5.87 -1.80
CA ASP A 233 15.44 -7.23 -1.47
C ASP A 233 14.31 -8.04 -0.82
N GLN A 234 14.35 -9.37 -1.01
CA GLN A 234 13.47 -10.36 -0.39
C GLN A 234 14.27 -11.30 0.53
N ALA A 235 13.78 -11.51 1.76
CA ALA A 235 14.25 -12.53 2.69
C ALA A 235 13.20 -13.63 2.92
N PRO A 236 13.62 -14.80 3.47
CA PRO A 236 12.69 -15.88 3.77
C PRO A 236 11.60 -15.44 4.74
N ASN A 237 10.35 -15.82 4.47
CA ASN A 237 9.17 -15.52 5.30
C ASN A 237 8.88 -14.01 5.53
N THR A 238 9.39 -13.12 4.67
CA THR A 238 9.15 -11.67 4.76
C THR A 238 8.57 -11.11 3.47
N VAL A 239 7.78 -10.03 3.57
CA VAL A 239 7.36 -9.24 2.40
C VAL A 239 8.58 -8.48 1.87
N PRO A 240 8.83 -8.47 0.54
CA PRO A 240 9.94 -7.71 -0.03
C PRO A 240 9.93 -6.24 0.39
N SER A 241 11.11 -5.66 0.49
CA SER A 241 11.26 -4.24 0.83
C SER A 241 10.72 -3.33 -0.28
N ASP A 242 10.33 -2.10 0.07
CA ASP A 242 10.07 -1.05 -0.91
C ASP A 242 11.38 -0.43 -1.37
N LEU A 243 11.49 -0.16 -2.67
CA LEU A 243 12.56 0.65 -3.23
C LEU A 243 12.06 2.08 -3.38
N VAL A 244 12.78 3.05 -2.82
CA VAL A 244 12.43 4.46 -2.89
C VAL A 244 13.52 5.23 -3.61
N PHE A 245 13.20 5.79 -4.76
CA PHE A 245 14.09 6.74 -5.43
C PHE A 245 13.87 8.14 -4.88
N VAL A 246 14.91 8.74 -4.30
CA VAL A 246 14.91 10.13 -3.86
C VAL A 246 15.49 10.98 -4.98
N VAL A 247 14.67 11.83 -5.59
CA VAL A 247 15.09 12.70 -6.69
C VAL A 247 16.06 13.75 -6.17
N ASN A 248 17.24 13.86 -6.78
CA ASN A 248 18.22 14.88 -6.48
C ASN A 248 18.44 15.78 -7.69
N VAL A 249 17.96 17.03 -7.62
CA VAL A 249 18.13 18.00 -8.71
C VAL A 249 19.52 18.63 -8.62
N LEU A 250 20.35 18.36 -9.63
CA LEU A 250 21.71 18.89 -9.70
C LEU A 250 21.70 20.42 -9.83
N PRO A 251 22.63 21.12 -9.15
CA PRO A 251 22.80 22.56 -9.33
C PRO A 251 23.07 22.90 -10.80
N HIS A 252 22.30 23.83 -11.33
CA HIS A 252 22.45 24.28 -12.71
C HIS A 252 23.32 25.55 -12.78
N LYS A 253 24.09 25.71 -13.87
CA LYS A 253 25.12 26.76 -13.98
C LYS A 253 24.56 28.18 -14.08
N THR A 254 23.37 28.32 -14.64
CA THR A 254 22.81 29.62 -15.07
C THR A 254 21.53 29.99 -14.33
N TYR A 255 20.60 29.04 -14.25
CA TYR A 255 19.35 29.13 -13.48
C TYR A 255 19.46 28.50 -12.10
N SER A 256 18.72 29.08 -11.15
CA SER A 256 18.40 28.45 -9.86
C SER A 256 16.88 28.46 -9.66
N ARG A 257 16.33 27.50 -8.91
CA ARG A 257 14.90 27.42 -8.62
C ARG A 257 14.63 27.94 -7.21
N ASP A 258 13.65 28.82 -7.08
CA ASP A 258 13.25 29.37 -5.77
C ASP A 258 12.19 28.50 -5.05
N ALA A 259 11.77 28.96 -3.87
CA ALA A 259 10.73 28.31 -3.07
C ALA A 259 9.34 28.34 -3.73
N LYS A 260 9.06 29.23 -4.67
CA LYS A 260 7.77 29.41 -5.36
C LYS A 260 7.75 28.85 -6.78
N ASN A 261 8.71 27.99 -7.14
CA ASN A 261 8.91 27.44 -8.50
C ASN A 261 9.40 28.46 -9.53
N ASN A 262 9.70 29.70 -9.15
CA ASN A 262 10.28 30.65 -10.08
C ASN A 262 11.71 30.23 -10.43
N LEU A 263 12.09 30.48 -11.68
CA LEU A 263 13.47 30.41 -12.11
C LEU A 263 14.14 31.74 -11.81
N VAL A 264 15.32 31.72 -11.22
CA VAL A 264 16.13 32.89 -10.94
C VAL A 264 17.36 32.83 -11.83
N TYR A 265 17.56 33.89 -12.61
CA TYR A 265 18.68 34.05 -13.52
C TYR A 265 19.42 35.34 -13.21
N THR A 266 20.75 35.28 -13.08
CA THR A 266 21.57 36.46 -12.83
C THR A 266 22.19 36.93 -14.14
N TYR A 267 21.76 38.09 -14.62
CA TYR A 267 22.29 38.72 -15.81
C TYR A 267 23.34 39.78 -15.45
N LYS A 268 24.50 39.71 -16.09
CA LYS A 268 25.53 40.75 -15.97
C LYS A 268 25.23 41.86 -16.97
N LEU A 269 25.03 43.07 -16.47
CA LEU A 269 24.57 44.21 -17.25
C LEU A 269 25.56 45.37 -17.09
N PRO A 270 26.16 45.91 -18.15
CA PRO A 270 27.02 47.08 -18.01
C PRO A 270 26.19 48.32 -17.65
N LEU A 271 26.76 49.24 -16.86
CA LEU A 271 26.06 50.43 -16.36
C LEU A 271 25.37 51.25 -17.47
N LYS A 272 25.98 51.38 -18.66
CA LYS A 272 25.37 52.10 -19.79
C LYS A 272 24.01 51.52 -20.19
N ASP A 273 23.89 50.20 -20.21
CA ASP A 273 22.70 49.48 -20.65
C ASP A 273 21.68 49.41 -19.51
N ALA A 274 22.14 49.47 -18.25
CA ALA A 274 21.30 49.62 -17.07
C ALA A 274 20.57 50.97 -17.03
N LEU A 275 21.18 52.04 -17.55
CA LEU A 275 20.60 53.39 -17.57
C LEU A 275 19.83 53.68 -18.87
N ALA A 276 20.35 53.24 -20.03
CA ALA A 276 19.75 53.54 -21.34
C ALA A 276 18.69 52.51 -21.80
N GLY A 277 18.57 51.40 -21.08
CA GLY A 277 17.75 50.27 -21.47
C GLY A 277 18.46 49.34 -22.47
N THR A 278 18.03 48.07 -22.49
CA THR A 278 18.59 47.05 -23.37
C THR A 278 17.58 45.95 -23.66
N THR A 279 17.93 45.04 -24.57
CA THR A 279 17.16 43.82 -24.82
C THR A 279 18.02 42.60 -24.53
N ILE A 280 17.60 41.81 -23.56
CA ILE A 280 18.31 40.62 -23.11
C ILE A 280 17.89 39.44 -23.98
N ARG A 281 18.86 38.67 -24.46
CA ARG A 281 18.62 37.39 -25.14
C ARG A 281 19.19 36.28 -24.28
N LEU A 282 18.33 35.34 -23.87
CA LEU A 282 18.69 34.21 -23.01
C LEU A 282 18.09 32.91 -23.56
N LYS A 283 18.74 31.78 -23.28
CA LYS A 283 18.23 30.46 -23.66
C LYS A 283 17.42 29.87 -22.52
N ALA A 284 16.12 29.64 -22.74
CA ALA A 284 15.25 28.96 -21.79
C ALA A 284 15.65 27.48 -21.62
N LEU A 285 15.10 26.82 -20.59
CA LEU A 285 15.41 25.41 -20.29
C LEU A 285 14.89 24.41 -21.34
N ASP A 286 13.92 24.81 -22.16
CA ASP A 286 13.46 24.05 -23.33
C ASP A 286 14.30 24.32 -24.60
N GLY A 287 15.33 25.15 -24.50
CA GLY A 287 16.20 25.51 -25.62
C GLY A 287 15.70 26.65 -26.50
N ARG A 288 14.51 27.25 -26.23
CA ARG A 288 14.03 28.43 -26.95
C ARG A 288 14.86 29.67 -26.60
N ASP A 289 15.06 30.53 -27.59
CA ASP A 289 15.64 31.86 -27.36
C ASP A 289 14.55 32.82 -26.87
N LEU A 290 14.68 33.30 -25.63
CA LEU A 290 13.80 34.28 -25.02
C LEU A 290 14.42 35.67 -25.15
N THR A 291 13.64 36.61 -25.69
CA THR A 291 14.03 38.01 -25.86
C THR A 291 13.23 38.87 -24.89
N VAL A 292 13.91 39.49 -23.93
CA VAL A 292 13.30 40.27 -22.84
C VAL A 292 13.73 41.73 -22.95
N PRO A 293 12.84 42.64 -23.36
CA PRO A 293 13.15 44.06 -23.37
C PRO A 293 13.14 44.64 -21.94
N VAL A 294 14.12 45.47 -21.64
CA VAL A 294 14.28 46.18 -20.37
C VAL A 294 14.52 47.65 -20.68
N PHE A 295 13.44 48.43 -20.69
CA PHE A 295 13.49 49.87 -20.97
C PHE A 295 13.60 50.73 -19.70
N GLU A 296 13.31 50.14 -18.55
CA GLU A 296 13.37 50.80 -17.25
C GLU A 296 14.82 50.93 -16.77
N VAL A 297 15.08 51.94 -15.93
CA VAL A 297 16.37 52.10 -15.27
C VAL A 297 16.58 50.98 -14.26
N VAL A 298 17.61 50.16 -14.51
CA VAL A 298 17.92 49.00 -13.68
C VAL A 298 18.81 49.42 -12.51
N ASN A 299 18.23 49.43 -11.30
CA ASN A 299 19.00 49.55 -10.07
C ASN A 299 19.49 48.16 -9.57
N PRO A 300 20.47 48.10 -8.65
CA PRO A 300 21.02 46.82 -8.16
C PRO A 300 20.01 45.88 -7.49
N PHE A 301 18.86 46.38 -7.02
CA PHE A 301 17.79 45.59 -6.40
C PHE A 301 16.63 45.32 -7.35
N TYR A 302 16.69 45.86 -8.56
CA TYR A 302 15.67 45.66 -9.58
C TYR A 302 15.64 44.20 -10.01
N VAL A 303 14.44 43.64 -10.09
CA VAL A 303 14.20 42.29 -10.58
C VAL A 303 13.19 42.38 -11.70
N LYS A 304 13.57 41.96 -12.91
CA LYS A 304 12.63 41.85 -14.01
C LYS A 304 11.89 40.53 -13.88
N CYS A 305 10.56 40.60 -13.77
CA CYS A 305 9.70 39.43 -13.82
C CYS A 305 9.26 39.17 -15.27
N VAL A 306 9.44 37.94 -15.73
CA VAL A 306 8.89 37.44 -17.00
C VAL A 306 7.89 36.35 -16.66
N GLU A 307 6.62 36.65 -16.89
CA GLU A 307 5.51 35.78 -16.51
C GLU A 307 5.48 34.49 -17.34
N GLY A 308 5.19 33.37 -16.70
CA GLY A 308 5.02 32.08 -17.38
C GLY A 308 6.29 31.41 -17.92
N GLU A 309 7.48 31.95 -17.65
CA GLU A 309 8.77 31.38 -18.08
C GLU A 309 9.57 30.72 -16.94
N GLY A 310 8.93 30.43 -15.80
CA GLY A 310 9.49 29.68 -14.66
C GLY A 310 9.27 28.17 -14.75
N MET A 311 9.52 27.44 -13.64
CA MET A 311 9.30 25.98 -13.62
C MET A 311 7.81 25.64 -13.74
N PRO A 312 7.47 24.52 -14.42
CA PRO A 312 6.11 24.02 -14.42
C PRO A 312 5.70 23.55 -13.02
N ASN A 313 4.41 23.68 -12.72
CA ASN A 313 3.82 23.07 -11.54
C ASN A 313 3.60 21.57 -11.79
N VAL A 314 3.81 20.76 -10.74
CA VAL A 314 3.54 19.33 -10.80
C VAL A 314 2.05 19.14 -11.02
N ARG A 315 1.69 18.43 -12.08
CA ARG A 315 0.29 18.11 -12.40
C ARG A 315 -0.11 16.78 -11.77
N THR A 316 -1.35 16.72 -11.30
CA THR A 316 -1.95 15.46 -10.86
C THR A 316 -2.33 14.60 -12.07
N PRO A 317 -2.51 13.27 -11.91
CA PRO A 317 -3.05 12.42 -12.96
C PRO A 317 -4.41 12.89 -13.46
N GLU A 318 -5.24 13.46 -12.59
CA GLU A 318 -6.56 14.04 -12.94
C GLU A 318 -6.42 15.27 -13.84
N ASP A 319 -5.48 16.18 -13.54
CA ASP A 319 -5.22 17.35 -14.39
C ASP A 319 -4.82 16.94 -15.81
N ILE A 320 -4.02 15.87 -15.92
CA ILE A 320 -3.59 15.31 -17.20
C ILE A 320 -4.77 14.68 -17.93
N ALA A 321 -5.59 13.88 -17.24
CA ALA A 321 -6.78 13.24 -17.81
C ALA A 321 -7.81 14.27 -18.31
N ASN A 322 -7.97 15.39 -17.59
CA ASN A 322 -8.86 16.49 -17.94
C ASN A 322 -8.27 17.45 -19.00
N GLY A 323 -7.05 17.17 -19.50
CA GLY A 323 -6.41 17.99 -20.54
C GLY A 323 -6.01 19.40 -20.08
N ILE A 324 -5.83 19.61 -18.77
CA ILE A 324 -5.47 20.93 -18.23
C ILE A 324 -4.06 21.30 -18.67
N ALA A 325 -3.94 22.49 -19.26
CA ALA A 325 -2.67 23.03 -19.74
C ALA A 325 -1.67 23.20 -18.58
N PRO A 326 -0.38 22.90 -18.78
CA PRO A 326 0.63 23.06 -17.74
C PRO A 326 0.82 24.54 -17.41
N THR A 327 0.53 24.91 -16.16
CA THR A 327 0.86 26.24 -15.63
C THR A 327 2.34 26.31 -15.24
N LYS A 328 2.99 27.42 -15.57
CA LYS A 328 4.37 27.70 -15.20
C LYS A 328 4.42 28.87 -14.22
N ALA A 329 5.42 28.85 -13.34
CA ALA A 329 5.78 30.00 -12.52
C ALA A 329 6.50 31.07 -13.37
N ASN A 330 7.17 32.03 -12.73
CA ASN A 330 7.82 33.15 -13.43
C ASN A 330 9.34 32.96 -13.54
N LEU A 331 9.95 33.65 -14.50
CA LEU A 331 11.39 33.86 -14.55
C LEU A 331 11.72 35.21 -13.93
N LEU A 332 12.57 35.20 -12.91
CA LEU A 332 13.07 36.36 -12.20
C LEU A 332 14.51 36.65 -12.64
N ILE A 333 14.70 37.72 -13.40
CA ILE A 333 16.01 38.17 -13.85
C ILE A 333 16.54 39.17 -12.82
N ARG A 334 17.61 38.78 -12.14
CA ARG A 334 18.39 39.65 -11.25
C ARG A 334 19.55 40.24 -12.03
N PHE A 335 19.88 41.49 -11.73
CA PHE A 335 20.92 42.22 -12.45
C PHE A 335 22.15 42.41 -11.58
N GLN A 336 23.29 41.97 -12.08
CA GLN A 336 24.59 42.37 -11.56
C GLN A 336 25.10 43.51 -12.46
N VAL A 337 25.03 44.74 -11.96
CA VAL A 337 25.46 45.91 -12.71
C VAL A 337 26.98 46.05 -12.63
N ASP A 338 27.64 45.94 -13.78
CA ASP A 338 29.08 46.10 -13.89
C ASP A 338 29.41 47.57 -14.17
N PHE A 339 30.10 48.19 -13.21
CA PHE A 339 30.55 49.58 -13.32
C PHE A 339 31.86 49.67 -14.12
N PRO A 340 32.01 50.67 -14.99
CA PRO A 340 33.27 50.90 -15.69
C PRO A 340 34.36 51.27 -14.67
N THR A 341 35.56 50.69 -14.83
CA THR A 341 36.71 50.96 -13.95
C THR A 341 37.31 52.35 -14.17
N TYR A 342 37.12 52.94 -15.35
CA TYR A 342 37.62 54.27 -15.68
C TYR A 342 36.66 55.00 -16.63
N LEU A 343 36.55 56.32 -16.44
CA LEU A 343 35.81 57.23 -17.30
C LEU A 343 36.68 58.44 -17.62
N GLY A 344 36.77 58.81 -18.90
CA GLY A 344 37.52 59.98 -19.35
C GLY A 344 36.85 61.30 -18.95
N PRO A 345 37.58 62.43 -18.93
CA PRO A 345 37.05 63.74 -18.53
C PRO A 345 35.81 64.18 -19.32
N LYS A 346 35.82 63.96 -20.65
CA LYS A 346 34.68 64.25 -21.54
C LYS A 346 33.44 63.44 -21.14
N GLN A 347 33.60 62.13 -20.93
CA GLN A 347 32.51 61.23 -20.54
C GLN A 347 31.92 61.63 -19.20
N LYS A 348 32.77 61.96 -18.21
CA LYS A 348 32.32 62.43 -16.90
C LYS A 348 31.50 63.71 -17.00
N LYS A 349 31.94 64.68 -17.82
CA LYS A 349 31.19 65.92 -18.06
C LYS A 349 29.82 65.65 -18.68
N THR A 350 29.76 64.85 -19.74
CA THR A 350 28.49 64.49 -20.40
C THR A 350 27.54 63.74 -19.46
N ILE A 351 28.04 62.81 -18.64
CA ILE A 351 27.23 62.09 -17.65
C ILE A 351 26.71 63.06 -16.58
N HIS A 352 27.55 63.98 -16.11
CA HIS A 352 27.13 64.98 -15.13
C HIS A 352 26.02 65.88 -15.67
N GLU A 353 26.16 66.38 -16.91
CA GLU A 353 25.13 67.17 -17.59
C GLU A 353 23.82 66.35 -17.71
N ALA A 354 23.89 65.12 -18.24
CA ALA A 354 22.72 64.27 -18.46
C ALA A 354 21.97 63.87 -17.17
N LEU A 355 22.68 63.66 -16.06
CA LEU A 355 22.06 63.30 -14.78
C LEU A 355 21.62 64.51 -13.95
N SER A 356 22.11 65.72 -14.28
CA SER A 356 21.76 66.95 -13.56
C SER A 356 20.40 67.54 -13.96
N GLU A 357 19.89 67.23 -15.15
CA GLU A 357 18.59 67.73 -15.62
C GLU A 357 17.38 67.08 -14.91
N GLY A 358 17.59 66.03 -14.11
CA GLY A 358 16.52 65.28 -13.43
C GLY A 358 16.52 65.37 -11.89
N SER A 359 17.37 66.20 -11.27
CA SER A 359 17.47 66.29 -9.80
C SER A 359 16.50 67.29 -9.17
N ASP A 360 15.29 67.42 -9.69
CA ASP A 360 14.20 68.07 -8.94
C ASP A 360 13.70 67.10 -7.86
N PRO A 361 13.81 67.46 -6.56
CA PRO A 361 13.28 66.62 -5.50
C PRO A 361 11.75 66.58 -5.62
N SER A 362 11.21 65.40 -5.96
CA SER A 362 9.79 65.08 -5.79
C SER A 362 9.32 65.57 -4.42
N PRO A 363 8.26 66.40 -4.33
CA PRO A 363 7.76 66.87 -3.05
C PRO A 363 7.25 65.67 -2.27
N SER A 364 7.76 65.51 -1.06
CA SER A 364 7.32 64.49 -0.11
C SER A 364 5.81 64.62 0.09
N ALA A 365 5.05 63.59 -0.31
CA ALA A 365 3.64 63.49 0.02
C ALA A 365 3.49 63.36 1.54
N LYS A 366 2.77 64.31 2.14
CA LYS A 366 2.32 64.29 3.53
C LYS A 366 1.18 63.29 3.72
#